data_AF-A0A3P8VDT5-F1
#
_entry.id   AF-A0A3P8VDT5-F1
#
_cell.length_a   1.000
_cell.length_b   1.000
_cell.length_c   1.000
_cell.angle_alpha   90.00
_cell.angle_beta   90.00
_cell.angle_gamma   90.00
#
_symmetry.space_group_name_H-M   'P 1'
#
loop_
_entity.id
_entity.type
_entity.pdbx_description
1 polymer ?
#
loop_
_entity_poly.entity_id
_entity_poly.type
_entity_poly.pdbx_seq_one_letter_code
_entity_poly.pdbx_strand_id
1 'polypeptide(L)'
;AFAYNSTALDLSGGLRIVLVGKTGSGKTAFKEDPSSVSVTQHCETQSGKVDGTVVQVIDTPGLFDTGIGEEELKTKIEECVRMSVPGPHAFLLVIRLGVRFTEEERNAVKWIQDNFGDDASMYTIMLFTCKDQAKADNALKECKELRRLSTTFGRRYHAFNNNDAEDRVQVTELFTMIKEMVQENGGKHYTNEMYEKAQRKLREEEERKKQEEEEKKAEEKKMWDAERENKEKEREKEKKVKKKNIPRRLCVLLVSVPVR
;
A
#
# COMPACT_ATOMS: atom_id res chain seq x y z
N ALA A 1 35.07 -28.55 -4.24
CA ALA A 1 35.08 -27.43 -3.27
C ALA A 1 34.81 -26.15 -4.06
N PHE A 2 33.59 -25.62 -3.99
CA PHE A 2 33.28 -24.32 -4.60
C PHE A 2 33.77 -23.25 -3.62
N ALA A 3 34.81 -22.51 -4.03
CA ALA A 3 35.26 -21.34 -3.31
C ALA A 3 34.14 -20.30 -3.34
N TYR A 4 33.51 -20.05 -2.18
CA TYR A 4 32.76 -18.82 -1.98
C TYR A 4 33.77 -17.68 -2.04
N ASN A 5 33.85 -17.01 -3.20
CA ASN A 5 34.46 -15.69 -3.27
C ASN A 5 33.59 -14.75 -2.45
N SER A 6 33.90 -14.64 -1.15
CA SER A 6 33.40 -13.59 -0.28
C SER A 6 34.04 -12.28 -0.73
N THR A 7 33.44 -11.62 -1.72
CA THR A 7 33.71 -10.20 -1.93
C THR A 7 33.17 -9.49 -0.69
N ALA A 8 34.07 -9.05 0.18
CA ALA A 8 33.71 -8.24 1.35
C ALA A 8 32.81 -7.09 0.88
N LEU A 9 31.66 -6.95 1.53
CA LEU A 9 30.67 -5.96 1.17
C LEU A 9 31.25 -4.57 1.42
N ASP A 10 31.44 -3.79 0.35
CA ASP A 10 31.99 -2.43 0.47
C ASP A 10 30.92 -1.50 1.05
N LEU A 11 31.04 -1.24 2.35
CA LEU A 11 30.18 -0.32 3.11
C LEU A 11 30.85 1.03 3.35
N SER A 12 31.91 1.36 2.60
CA SER A 12 32.62 2.64 2.73
C SER A 12 31.70 3.85 2.50
N GLY A 13 30.66 3.70 1.67
CA GLY A 13 29.61 4.70 1.44
C GLY A 13 28.51 4.77 2.51
N GLY A 14 28.58 3.94 3.55
CA GLY A 14 27.57 3.84 4.61
C GLY A 14 26.27 3.17 4.17
N LEU A 15 25.39 2.89 5.14
CA LEU A 15 24.06 2.32 4.92
C LEU A 15 22.98 3.37 5.11
N ARG A 16 21.89 3.22 4.36
CA ARG A 16 20.73 4.13 4.35
C ARG A 16 19.49 3.28 4.55
N ILE A 17 18.78 3.51 5.63
CA ILE A 17 17.66 2.69 6.09
C ILE A 17 16.43 3.58 6.15
N VAL A 18 15.33 3.17 5.55
CA VAL A 18 14.05 3.87 5.64
C VAL A 18 13.11 3.08 6.55
N LEU A 19 12.63 3.70 7.62
CA LEU A 19 11.63 3.11 8.52
C LEU A 19 10.24 3.38 7.96
N VAL A 20 9.45 2.33 7.72
CA VAL A 20 8.08 2.42 7.18
C VAL A 20 7.11 1.75 8.16
N GLY A 21 5.95 2.35 8.41
CA GLY A 21 4.94 1.78 9.30
C GLY A 21 3.96 2.83 9.81
N LYS A 22 2.87 2.39 10.44
CA LYS A 22 1.84 3.29 11.01
C LYS A 22 2.36 4.11 12.19
N THR A 23 1.63 5.15 12.61
CA THR A 23 1.95 5.87 13.85
C THR A 23 1.81 4.95 15.07
N GLY A 24 2.72 5.11 16.04
CA GLY A 24 2.72 4.31 17.27
C GLY A 24 3.19 2.86 17.11
N SER A 25 3.71 2.47 15.93
CA SER A 25 4.35 1.16 15.73
C SER A 25 5.72 1.04 16.40
N GLY A 26 6.28 2.16 16.86
CA GLY A 26 7.58 2.22 17.55
C GLY A 26 8.75 2.68 16.69
N LYS A 27 8.51 3.30 15.52
CA LYS A 27 9.57 3.92 14.69
C LYS A 27 10.34 5.02 15.43
N THR A 28 9.67 5.75 16.32
CA THR A 28 10.28 6.82 17.12
C THR A 28 11.20 6.33 18.23
N ALA A 29 11.22 5.03 18.54
CA ALA A 29 12.19 4.47 19.48
C ALA A 29 13.63 4.49 18.95
N PHE A 30 13.80 4.79 17.66
CA PHE A 30 15.09 5.04 17.05
C PHE A 30 15.57 6.50 17.22
N LYS A 31 14.83 7.34 17.97
CA LYS A 31 15.20 8.73 18.28
C LYS A 31 15.77 8.84 19.69
N GLU A 32 16.69 9.80 19.90
CA GLU A 32 17.26 10.11 21.22
C GLU A 32 16.23 10.65 22.23
N ASP A 33 15.10 11.23 21.79
CA ASP A 33 14.01 11.71 22.65
C ASP A 33 12.66 11.07 22.26
N PRO A 34 12.26 9.95 22.89
CA PRO A 34 11.01 9.25 22.63
C PRO A 34 9.84 9.96 23.34
N SER A 35 9.52 11.19 22.94
CA SER A 35 8.31 11.88 23.37
C SER A 35 7.06 11.06 22.98
N SER A 36 6.16 10.84 23.95
CA SER A 36 4.93 10.06 23.81
C SER A 36 3.88 10.67 22.87
N VAL A 37 4.14 11.89 22.36
CA VAL A 37 3.22 12.66 21.50
C VAL A 37 3.87 13.07 20.17
N SER A 38 4.94 12.38 19.74
CA SER A 38 5.54 12.67 18.43
C SER A 38 4.74 11.99 17.31
N VAL A 39 3.76 12.71 16.77
CA VAL A 39 3.31 12.47 15.39
C VAL A 39 4.36 13.11 14.50
N THR A 40 5.36 12.35 14.05
CA THR A 40 6.33 12.79 13.04
C THR A 40 5.53 13.32 11.83
N GLN A 41 5.62 14.63 11.54
CA GLN A 41 4.86 15.26 10.43
C GLN A 41 5.64 15.25 9.10
N HIS A 42 6.97 15.20 9.17
CA HIS A 42 7.90 15.22 8.03
C HIS A 42 8.92 14.10 8.15
N CYS A 43 9.53 13.68 7.04
CA CYS A 43 10.62 12.71 7.11
C CYS A 43 11.80 13.31 7.91
N GLU A 44 12.31 12.56 8.90
CA GLU A 44 13.47 12.96 9.69
C GLU A 44 14.64 12.02 9.40
N THR A 45 15.87 12.50 9.57
CA THR A 45 17.05 11.68 9.35
C THR A 45 18.02 11.78 10.51
N GLN A 46 18.44 10.62 11.01
CA GLN A 46 19.48 10.49 12.02
C GLN A 46 20.64 9.69 11.46
N SER A 47 21.85 9.97 11.93
CA SER A 47 23.07 9.28 11.49
C SER A 47 23.86 8.82 12.70
N GLY A 48 24.35 7.60 12.63
CA GLY A 48 25.14 6.97 13.68
C GLY A 48 26.17 6.01 13.11
N LYS A 49 26.86 5.29 13.99
CA LYS A 49 27.88 4.32 13.62
C LYS A 49 27.61 2.99 14.32
N VAL A 50 27.49 1.92 13.53
CA VAL A 50 27.31 0.54 14.02
C VAL A 50 28.45 -0.30 13.44
N ASP A 51 29.23 -0.97 14.29
CA ASP A 51 30.38 -1.78 13.90
C ASP A 51 31.31 -1.14 12.87
N GLY A 52 31.70 0.12 13.10
CA GLY A 52 32.59 0.80 12.15
C GLY A 52 31.90 1.44 10.94
N THR A 53 30.64 1.08 10.66
CA THR A 53 29.89 1.51 9.46
C THR A 53 28.99 2.70 9.78
N VAL A 54 29.01 3.72 8.93
CA VAL A 54 28.07 4.84 9.04
C VAL A 54 26.67 4.37 8.63
N VAL A 55 25.68 4.63 9.47
CA VAL A 55 24.29 4.26 9.22
C VAL A 55 23.44 5.52 9.29
N GLN A 56 22.69 5.77 8.23
CA GLN A 56 21.68 6.81 8.16
C GLN A 56 20.30 6.15 8.25
N VAL A 57 19.48 6.61 9.19
CA VAL A 57 18.10 6.15 9.39
C VAL A 57 17.16 7.29 9.05
N ILE A 58 16.30 7.08 8.06
CA ILE A 58 15.24 8.00 7.66
C ILE A 58 13.94 7.50 8.32
N ASP A 59 13.44 8.26 9.29
CA ASP A 59 12.14 8.01 9.92
C ASP A 59 11.05 8.63 9.04
N THR A 60 10.08 7.80 8.60
CA THR A 60 8.92 8.31 7.89
C THR A 60 7.85 8.78 8.89
N PRO A 61 7.05 9.80 8.56
CA PRO A 61 5.77 10.03 9.23
C PRO A 61 4.88 8.76 9.23
N GLY A 62 3.79 8.74 9.98
CA GLY A 62 2.85 7.61 10.01
C GLY A 62 2.15 7.39 8.68
N LEU A 63 2.82 6.79 7.69
CA LEU A 63 2.38 6.68 6.31
C LEU A 63 1.04 5.96 6.11
N PHE A 64 0.56 5.22 7.11
CA PHE A 64 -0.63 4.37 6.98
C PHE A 64 -1.71 4.71 8.01
N ASP A 65 -1.67 5.92 8.56
CA ASP A 65 -2.73 6.40 9.43
C ASP A 65 -3.99 6.69 8.61
N THR A 66 -5.16 6.33 9.14
CA THR A 66 -6.47 6.43 8.47
C THR A 66 -6.89 7.85 8.08
N GLY A 67 -6.17 8.87 8.55
CA GLY A 67 -6.44 10.27 8.26
C GLY A 67 -5.61 10.88 7.11
N ILE A 68 -4.64 10.15 6.55
CA ILE A 68 -3.77 10.67 5.49
C ILE A 68 -4.36 10.32 4.12
N GLY A 69 -4.53 11.34 3.27
CA GLY A 69 -4.97 11.16 1.88
C GLY A 69 -3.86 10.59 0.99
N GLU A 70 -4.24 9.97 -0.13
CA GLU A 70 -3.30 9.33 -1.07
C GLU A 70 -2.24 10.30 -1.63
N GLU A 71 -2.61 11.54 -1.96
CA GLU A 71 -1.65 12.56 -2.43
C GLU A 71 -0.67 13.02 -1.35
N GLU A 72 -1.14 13.18 -0.10
CA GLU A 72 -0.30 13.55 1.03
C GLU A 72 0.67 12.42 1.36
N LEU A 73 0.17 11.17 1.32
CA LEU A 73 0.99 9.98 1.42
C LEU A 73 2.09 10.03 0.37
N LYS A 74 1.74 10.15 -0.92
CA LYS A 74 2.68 10.23 -2.06
C LYS A 74 3.77 11.29 -1.84
N THR A 75 3.40 12.48 -1.38
CA THR A 75 4.35 13.57 -1.13
C THR A 75 5.37 13.21 -0.05
N LYS A 76 4.91 12.62 1.07
CA LYS A 76 5.79 12.16 2.16
C LYS A 76 6.77 11.08 1.70
N ILE A 77 6.37 10.28 0.71
CA ILE A 77 7.21 9.23 0.15
C ILE A 77 8.29 9.83 -0.73
N GLU A 78 7.92 10.71 -1.65
CA GLU A 78 8.88 11.42 -2.51
C GLU A 78 9.93 12.15 -1.67
N GLU A 79 9.52 12.74 -0.54
CA GLU A 79 10.43 13.32 0.44
C GLU A 79 11.43 12.29 0.99
N CYS A 80 10.95 11.16 1.52
CA CYS A 80 11.81 10.12 2.08
C CYS A 80 12.73 9.47 1.02
N VAL A 81 12.27 9.31 -0.22
CA VAL A 81 13.10 8.84 -1.34
C VAL A 81 14.23 9.83 -1.63
N ARG A 82 13.89 11.12 -1.76
CA ARG A 82 14.87 12.20 -1.98
C ARG A 82 15.90 12.27 -0.85
N MET A 83 15.51 11.99 0.38
CA MET A 83 16.43 11.96 1.53
C MET A 83 17.36 10.74 1.53
N SER A 84 17.01 9.69 0.79
CA SER A 84 17.77 8.43 0.76
C SER A 84 18.77 8.31 -0.40
N VAL A 85 18.99 9.37 -1.19
CA VAL A 85 19.88 9.39 -2.38
C VAL A 85 21.29 8.82 -2.06
N PRO A 86 21.87 7.97 -2.93
CA PRO A 86 21.37 7.49 -4.24
C PRO A 86 20.23 6.46 -4.19
N GLY A 87 19.82 6.05 -2.99
CA GLY A 87 18.66 5.23 -2.70
C GLY A 87 18.87 4.38 -1.43
N PRO A 88 17.80 3.82 -0.85
CA PRO A 88 17.89 3.08 0.40
C PRO A 88 18.51 1.70 0.20
N HIS A 89 19.33 1.28 1.16
CA HIS A 89 19.87 -0.08 1.22
C HIS A 89 18.88 -1.04 1.88
N ALA A 90 18.02 -0.53 2.76
CA ALA A 90 17.01 -1.32 3.45
C ALA A 90 15.75 -0.49 3.72
N PHE A 91 14.60 -1.14 3.60
CA PHE A 91 13.34 -0.69 4.17
C PHE A 91 13.03 -1.55 5.40
N LEU A 92 12.73 -0.93 6.54
CA LEU A 92 12.28 -1.65 7.74
C LEU A 92 10.78 -1.40 7.94
N LEU A 93 9.97 -2.43 7.68
CA LEU A 93 8.53 -2.39 7.97
C LEU A 93 8.30 -2.67 9.46
N VAL A 94 8.02 -1.61 10.21
CA VAL A 94 7.87 -1.66 11.68
C VAL A 94 6.43 -2.01 12.06
N ILE A 95 6.26 -3.17 12.69
CA ILE A 95 4.96 -3.72 13.14
C ILE A 95 5.00 -3.94 14.65
N ARG A 96 4.05 -3.38 15.38
CA ARG A 96 3.96 -3.59 16.83
C ARG A 96 3.15 -4.82 17.17
N LEU A 97 3.75 -5.77 17.90
CA LEU A 97 3.02 -6.96 18.37
C LEU A 97 2.34 -6.71 19.71
N GLY A 98 1.25 -7.44 19.95
CA GLY A 98 0.40 -7.25 21.13
C GLY A 98 -0.80 -6.33 20.90
N VAL A 99 -0.92 -5.77 19.70
CA VAL A 99 -2.15 -5.19 19.15
C VAL A 99 -2.61 -6.03 17.96
N ARG A 100 -3.89 -5.95 17.59
CA ARG A 100 -4.42 -6.65 16.42
C ARG A 100 -3.65 -6.20 15.18
N PHE A 101 -3.28 -7.13 14.29
CA PHE A 101 -2.79 -6.79 12.96
C PHE A 101 -3.94 -6.13 12.18
N THR A 102 -3.78 -4.86 11.86
CA THR A 102 -4.82 -3.96 11.39
C THR A 102 -4.78 -3.81 9.87
N GLU A 103 -5.80 -3.16 9.32
CA GLU A 103 -5.88 -2.88 7.88
C GLU A 103 -4.79 -1.91 7.43
N GLU A 104 -4.39 -0.99 8.30
CA GLU A 104 -3.29 -0.04 8.10
C GLU A 104 -1.97 -0.78 7.83
N GLU A 105 -1.69 -1.87 8.53
CA GLU A 105 -0.47 -2.65 8.30
C GLU A 105 -0.54 -3.48 7.00
N ARG A 106 -1.74 -3.88 6.55
CA ARG A 106 -1.93 -4.48 5.21
C ARG A 106 -1.70 -3.43 4.12
N ASN A 107 -2.26 -2.24 4.32
CA ASN A 107 -2.09 -1.10 3.44
C ASN A 107 -0.61 -0.71 3.36
N ALA A 108 0.14 -0.81 4.46
CA ALA A 108 1.58 -0.56 4.48
C ALA A 108 2.36 -1.42 3.48
N VAL A 109 2.09 -2.73 3.48
CA VAL A 109 2.79 -3.63 2.55
C VAL A 109 2.36 -3.39 1.13
N LYS A 110 1.04 -3.38 0.89
CA LYS A 110 0.51 -3.14 -0.45
C LYS A 110 1.11 -1.85 -1.01
N TRP A 111 1.16 -0.82 -0.18
CA TRP A 111 1.75 0.45 -0.53
C TRP A 111 3.24 0.36 -0.89
N ILE A 112 4.07 -0.35 -0.12
CA ILE A 112 5.50 -0.54 -0.45
C ILE A 112 5.63 -1.21 -1.83
N GLN A 113 4.83 -2.25 -2.07
CA GLN A 113 4.86 -2.99 -3.34
C GLN A 113 4.37 -2.16 -4.51
N ASP A 114 3.29 -1.42 -4.32
CA ASP A 114 2.71 -0.55 -5.34
C ASP A 114 3.73 0.55 -5.70
N ASN A 115 4.31 1.23 -4.71
CA ASN A 115 5.08 2.45 -4.94
C ASN A 115 6.56 2.24 -5.23
N PHE A 116 7.16 1.22 -4.62
CA PHE A 116 8.56 0.83 -4.85
C PHE A 116 8.68 -0.42 -5.73
N GLY A 117 7.56 -0.94 -6.22
CA GLY A 117 7.53 -2.11 -7.09
C GLY A 117 7.82 -3.42 -6.36
N ASP A 118 7.63 -4.52 -7.08
CA ASP A 118 7.86 -5.87 -6.57
C ASP A 118 9.31 -6.06 -6.07
N ASP A 119 10.27 -5.39 -6.70
CA ASP A 119 11.70 -5.46 -6.37
C ASP A 119 11.98 -4.89 -4.96
N ALA A 120 11.15 -3.98 -4.44
CA ALA A 120 11.31 -3.42 -3.09
C ALA A 120 11.26 -4.50 -1.99
N SER A 121 10.52 -5.58 -2.25
CA SER A 121 10.48 -6.73 -1.33
C SER A 121 11.86 -7.33 -1.09
N MET A 122 12.76 -7.27 -2.08
CA MET A 122 14.14 -7.76 -1.98
C MET A 122 15.01 -6.91 -1.06
N TYR A 123 14.60 -5.66 -0.78
CA TYR A 123 15.27 -4.70 0.11
C TYR A 123 14.52 -4.47 1.43
N THR A 124 13.47 -5.24 1.71
CA THR A 124 12.62 -5.04 2.88
C THR A 124 12.85 -6.12 3.95
N ILE A 125 12.92 -5.68 5.21
CA ILE A 125 12.92 -6.52 6.41
C ILE A 125 11.73 -6.14 7.28
N MET A 126 11.03 -7.13 7.83
CA MET A 126 9.94 -6.90 8.77
C MET A 126 10.49 -6.77 10.19
N LEU A 127 10.27 -5.63 10.84
CA LEU A 127 10.74 -5.37 12.20
C LEU A 127 9.57 -5.40 13.17
N PHE A 128 9.54 -6.40 14.06
CA PHE A 128 8.50 -6.51 15.07
C PHE A 128 8.90 -5.80 16.35
N THR A 129 8.15 -4.79 16.79
CA THR A 129 8.38 -4.18 18.10
C THR A 129 7.69 -5.02 19.18
N CYS A 130 8.47 -5.77 19.94
CA CYS A 130 8.01 -6.71 20.96
C CYS A 130 9.11 -7.08 21.96
N LYS A 131 8.77 -7.86 22.98
CA LYS A 131 9.72 -8.21 24.06
C LYS A 131 10.84 -9.13 23.60
N ASP A 132 10.54 -10.10 22.73
CA ASP A 132 11.46 -11.17 22.35
C ASP A 132 11.09 -11.76 20.98
N GLN A 133 12.04 -12.50 20.38
CA GLN A 133 11.88 -13.17 19.08
C GLN A 133 10.77 -14.23 19.08
N ALA A 134 10.53 -14.91 20.21
CA ALA A 134 9.50 -15.95 20.29
C ALA A 134 8.09 -15.38 20.05
N LYS A 135 7.83 -14.13 20.45
CA LYS A 135 6.57 -13.44 20.12
C LYS A 135 6.41 -13.19 18.63
N ALA A 136 7.46 -12.80 17.93
CA ALA A 136 7.43 -12.63 16.48
C ALA A 136 7.14 -13.96 15.77
N ASP A 137 7.80 -15.03 16.19
CA ASP A 137 7.58 -16.37 15.64
C ASP A 137 6.14 -16.86 15.85
N ASN A 138 5.57 -16.61 17.04
CA ASN A 138 4.19 -16.96 17.35
C ASN A 138 3.20 -16.13 16.51
N ALA A 139 3.42 -14.83 16.35
CA ALA A 139 2.59 -13.98 15.50
C ALA A 139 2.57 -14.48 14.04
N LEU A 140 3.70 -14.94 13.51
CA LEU A 140 3.78 -15.54 12.17
C LEU A 140 3.07 -16.90 12.08
N LYS A 141 3.05 -17.68 13.17
CA LYS A 141 2.32 -18.96 13.25
C LYS A 141 0.80 -18.77 13.35
N GLU A 142 0.35 -17.69 13.98
CA GLU A 142 -1.08 -17.44 14.21
C GLU A 142 -1.71 -16.63 13.07
N CYS A 143 -0.99 -15.67 12.50
CA CYS A 143 -1.51 -14.79 11.46
C CYS A 143 -1.05 -15.23 10.06
N LYS A 144 -2.00 -15.65 9.22
CA LYS A 144 -1.73 -16.08 7.84
C LYS A 144 -1.16 -14.94 6.99
N GLU A 145 -1.60 -13.72 7.24
CA GLU A 145 -1.19 -12.52 6.53
C GLU A 145 0.27 -12.19 6.85
N LEU A 146 0.64 -12.08 8.13
CA LEU A 146 2.05 -11.86 8.52
C LEU A 146 2.97 -12.93 7.93
N ARG A 147 2.53 -14.20 7.89
CA ARG A 147 3.30 -15.29 7.28
C ARG A 147 3.49 -15.11 5.77
N ARG A 148 2.44 -14.68 5.06
CA ARG A 148 2.54 -14.37 3.63
C ARG A 148 3.54 -13.24 3.40
N LEU A 149 3.47 -12.18 4.20
CA LEU A 149 4.39 -11.05 4.14
C LEU A 149 5.84 -11.45 4.41
N SER A 150 6.05 -12.27 5.44
CA SER A 150 7.37 -12.83 5.74
C SER A 150 7.93 -13.57 4.53
N THR A 151 7.13 -14.42 3.88
CA THR A 151 7.53 -15.11 2.64
C THR A 151 7.86 -14.14 1.51
N THR A 152 7.06 -13.08 1.31
CA THR A 152 7.33 -12.03 0.31
C THR A 152 8.69 -11.38 0.54
N PHE A 153 9.05 -11.12 1.79
CA PHE A 153 10.34 -10.52 2.15
C PHE A 153 11.46 -11.53 2.34
N GLY A 154 11.38 -12.72 1.72
CA GLY A 154 12.44 -13.73 1.79
C GLY A 154 12.64 -14.33 3.19
N ARG A 155 11.59 -14.31 4.02
CA ARG A 155 11.60 -14.74 5.44
C ARG A 155 12.50 -13.89 6.34
N ARG A 156 12.78 -12.64 5.94
CA ARG A 156 13.56 -11.68 6.74
C ARG A 156 12.66 -10.93 7.71
N TYR A 157 12.80 -11.24 8.99
CA TYR A 157 12.14 -10.53 10.07
C TYR A 157 12.94 -10.60 11.35
N HIS A 158 12.81 -9.58 12.19
CA HIS A 158 13.54 -9.47 13.46
C HIS A 158 12.65 -8.85 14.53
N ALA A 159 12.74 -9.34 15.77
CA ALA A 159 12.09 -8.74 16.92
C ALA A 159 13.01 -7.68 17.57
N PHE A 160 12.45 -6.53 17.89
CA PHE A 160 13.17 -5.42 18.50
C PHE A 160 12.45 -4.94 19.76
N ASN A 161 13.16 -4.96 20.89
CA ASN A 161 12.62 -4.54 22.17
C ASN A 161 13.01 -3.09 22.46
N ASN A 162 12.10 -2.17 22.13
CA ASN A 162 12.25 -0.74 22.36
C ASN A 162 12.40 -0.35 23.85
N ASN A 163 12.10 -1.24 24.80
CA ASN A 163 12.23 -0.95 26.23
C ASN A 163 13.61 -1.34 26.80
N ASP A 164 14.47 -1.96 25.99
CA ASP A 164 15.78 -2.44 26.41
C ASP A 164 16.88 -1.77 25.58
N ALA A 165 17.14 -0.49 25.89
CA ALA A 165 18.09 0.33 25.15
C ALA A 165 19.56 -0.12 25.32
N GLU A 166 19.86 -0.90 26.35
CA GLU A 166 21.21 -1.41 26.62
C GLU A 166 21.52 -2.69 25.84
N ASP A 167 20.50 -3.38 25.33
CA ASP A 167 20.68 -4.55 24.50
C ASP A 167 21.20 -4.14 23.10
N ARG A 168 22.53 -4.16 22.96
CA ARG A 168 23.21 -3.96 21.68
C ARG A 168 23.19 -5.21 20.79
N VAL A 169 22.78 -6.36 21.30
CA VAL A 169 22.74 -7.62 20.54
C VAL A 169 21.66 -7.54 19.48
N GLN A 170 20.43 -7.09 19.83
CA GLN A 170 19.36 -6.87 18.85
C GLN A 170 19.77 -5.92 17.70
N VAL A 171 20.52 -4.86 18.01
CA VAL A 171 21.04 -3.94 16.99
C VAL A 171 22.03 -4.64 16.07
N THR A 172 22.95 -5.41 16.64
CA THR A 172 23.98 -6.16 15.89
C THR A 172 23.35 -7.24 15.01
N GLU A 173 22.34 -7.96 15.50
CA GLU A 173 21.61 -8.99 14.75
C GLU A 173 20.82 -8.37 13.59
N LEU A 174 20.06 -7.31 13.85
CA LEU A 174 19.35 -6.56 12.79
C LEU A 174 20.34 -6.05 11.73
N PHE A 175 21.47 -5.49 12.17
CA PHE A 175 22.48 -4.96 11.28
C PHE A 175 23.15 -6.05 10.42
N THR A 176 23.37 -7.24 10.99
CA THR A 176 23.87 -8.40 10.25
C THR A 176 22.86 -8.84 9.18
N MET A 177 21.58 -8.92 9.52
CA MET A 177 20.52 -9.25 8.57
C MET A 177 20.44 -8.24 7.41
N ILE A 178 20.64 -6.95 7.69
CA ILE A 178 20.72 -5.91 6.65
C ILE A 178 21.93 -6.15 5.75
N LYS A 179 23.11 -6.43 6.30
CA LYS A 179 24.32 -6.71 5.49
C LYS A 179 24.12 -7.92 4.59
N GLU A 180 23.59 -9.01 5.11
CA GLU A 180 23.29 -10.23 4.35
C GLU A 180 22.31 -9.92 3.21
N MET A 181 21.22 -9.22 3.49
CA MET A 181 20.26 -8.80 2.46
C MET A 181 20.91 -7.93 1.39
N VAL A 182 21.75 -6.95 1.76
CA VAL A 182 22.46 -6.10 0.79
C VAL A 182 23.43 -6.95 -0.04
N GLN A 183 24.05 -7.96 0.56
CA GLN A 183 24.95 -8.89 -0.15
C GLN A 183 24.20 -9.73 -1.18
N GLU A 184 23.04 -10.25 -0.81
CA GLU A 184 22.13 -10.99 -1.70
C GLU A 184 21.69 -10.12 -2.89
N ASN A 185 21.53 -8.82 -2.67
CA ASN A 185 21.26 -7.83 -3.72
C ASN A 185 22.53 -7.36 -4.47
N GLY A 186 23.66 -8.05 -4.31
CA GLY A 186 24.91 -7.78 -5.01
C GLY A 186 25.63 -6.51 -4.54
N GLY A 187 25.44 -6.13 -3.28
CA GLY A 187 26.02 -4.91 -2.70
C GLY A 187 25.32 -3.62 -3.12
N LYS A 188 24.17 -3.70 -3.79
CA LYS A 188 23.46 -2.56 -4.35
C LYS A 188 22.42 -2.02 -3.38
N HIS A 189 22.00 -0.78 -3.61
CA HIS A 189 20.84 -0.19 -2.98
C HIS A 189 19.66 -0.17 -3.97
N TYR A 190 18.46 0.00 -3.45
CA TYR A 190 17.29 0.27 -4.25
C TYR A 190 17.52 1.58 -5.05
N THR A 191 17.15 1.62 -6.33
CA THR A 191 17.54 2.72 -7.24
C THR A 191 16.35 3.58 -7.65
N ASN A 192 16.62 4.81 -8.08
CA ASN A 192 15.59 5.66 -8.65
C ASN A 192 15.00 5.07 -9.95
N GLU A 193 15.77 4.34 -10.74
CA GLU A 193 15.24 3.65 -11.93
C GLU A 193 14.19 2.59 -11.55
N MET A 194 14.45 1.81 -10.49
CA MET A 194 13.48 0.86 -9.95
C MET A 194 12.20 1.58 -9.49
N TYR A 195 12.36 2.74 -8.84
CA TYR A 195 11.23 3.59 -8.43
C TYR A 195 10.43 4.12 -9.61
N GLU A 196 11.08 4.74 -10.60
CA GLU A 196 10.41 5.27 -11.78
C GLU A 196 9.67 4.18 -12.57
N LYS A 197 10.25 2.97 -12.64
CA LYS A 197 9.62 1.80 -13.25
C LYS A 197 8.36 1.38 -12.49
N ALA A 198 8.41 1.35 -11.15
CA ALA A 198 7.24 1.08 -10.32
C ALA A 198 6.14 2.13 -10.53
N GLN A 199 6.51 3.41 -10.47
CA GLN A 199 5.60 4.54 -10.66
C GLN A 199 4.95 4.55 -12.06
N ARG A 200 5.67 4.11 -13.10
CA ARG A 200 5.11 3.97 -14.45
C ARG A 200 4.04 2.88 -14.51
N LYS A 201 4.32 1.69 -13.96
CA LYS A 201 3.35 0.58 -13.90
C LYS A 201 2.08 0.97 -13.15
N LEU A 202 2.21 1.69 -12.04
CA LEU A 202 1.05 2.19 -11.29
C LEU A 202 0.16 3.09 -12.13
N ARG A 203 0.74 4.09 -12.82
CA ARG A 203 0.00 4.99 -13.70
C ARG A 203 -0.72 4.24 -14.82
N GLU A 204 -0.04 3.29 -15.46
CA GLU A 204 -0.64 2.45 -16.51
C GLU A 204 -1.82 1.61 -15.99
N GLU A 205 -1.72 1.08 -14.76
CA GLU A 205 -2.80 0.31 -14.14
C GLU A 205 -3.99 1.19 -13.73
N GLU A 206 -3.73 2.40 -13.20
CA GLU A 206 -4.75 3.40 -12.88
C GLU A 206 -5.51 3.85 -14.13
N GLU A 207 -4.80 4.16 -15.22
CA GLU A 207 -5.40 4.53 -16.50
C GLU A 207 -6.27 3.40 -17.05
N ARG A 208 -5.79 2.15 -17.00
CA ARG A 208 -6.57 0.98 -17.42
C ARG A 208 -7.84 0.81 -16.58
N LYS A 209 -7.75 0.92 -15.25
CA LYS A 209 -8.92 0.82 -14.35
C LYS A 209 -9.94 1.92 -14.64
N LYS A 210 -9.48 3.14 -14.90
CA LYS A 210 -10.35 4.26 -15.25
C LYS A 210 -11.08 4.01 -16.57
N GLN A 211 -10.38 3.51 -17.60
CA GLN A 211 -11.00 3.15 -18.87
C GLN A 211 -12.05 2.05 -18.69
N GLU A 212 -11.74 0.99 -17.94
CA GLU A 212 -12.69 -0.10 -17.65
C GLU A 212 -13.93 0.39 -16.89
N GLU A 213 -13.78 1.35 -15.96
CA GLU A 213 -14.89 1.94 -15.23
C GLU A 213 -15.76 2.84 -16.13
N GLU A 214 -15.15 3.63 -17.01
CA GLU A 214 -15.84 4.45 -18.00
C GLU A 214 -16.61 3.59 -19.00
N GLU A 215 -16.03 2.48 -19.46
CA GLU A 215 -16.70 1.50 -20.32
C GLU A 215 -17.90 0.86 -19.64
N LYS A 216 -17.76 0.38 -18.39
CA LYS A 216 -18.87 -0.17 -17.62
C LYS A 216 -20.00 0.84 -17.44
N LYS A 217 -19.68 2.08 -17.08
CA LYS A 217 -20.69 3.16 -16.96
C LYS A 217 -21.39 3.44 -18.29
N ALA A 218 -20.66 3.39 -19.40
CA ALA A 218 -21.23 3.57 -20.73
C ALA A 218 -22.16 2.40 -21.13
N GLU A 219 -21.79 1.17 -20.79
CA GLU A 219 -22.63 -0.02 -21.00
C GLU A 219 -23.90 -0.01 -20.16
N GLU A 220 -23.78 0.29 -18.85
CA GLU A 220 -24.92 0.44 -17.95
C GLU A 220 -25.89 1.53 -18.44
N LYS A 221 -25.36 2.66 -18.90
CA LYS A 221 -26.16 3.74 -19.49
C LYS A 221 -26.91 3.29 -20.74
N LYS A 222 -26.23 2.60 -21.67
CA LYS A 222 -26.88 2.03 -22.87
C LYS A 222 -28.00 1.06 -22.51
N MET A 223 -27.78 0.23 -21.49
CA MET A 223 -28.78 -0.74 -21.02
C MET A 223 -30.03 -0.04 -20.46
N TRP A 224 -29.82 0.99 -19.64
CA TRP A 224 -30.90 1.80 -19.07
C TRP A 224 -31.69 2.59 -20.14
N ASP A 225 -30.98 3.17 -21.11
CA ASP A 225 -31.59 3.89 -22.23
C ASP A 225 -32.45 2.94 -23.10
N ALA A 226 -31.96 1.74 -23.38
CA ALA A 226 -32.71 0.71 -24.10
C ALA A 226 -33.96 0.22 -23.33
N GLU A 227 -33.86 0.04 -22.01
CA GLU A 227 -35.00 -0.35 -21.17
C GLU A 227 -36.06 0.75 -21.15
N ARG A 228 -35.64 2.01 -21.04
CA ARG A 228 -36.51 3.19 -21.14
C ARG A 228 -37.28 3.23 -22.44
N GLU A 229 -36.58 3.08 -23.57
CA GLU A 229 -37.22 3.05 -24.89
C GLU A 229 -38.23 1.91 -25.02
N ASN A 230 -37.90 0.73 -24.50
CA ASN A 230 -38.81 -0.41 -24.56
C ASN A 230 -40.08 -0.15 -23.74
N LYS A 231 -39.96 0.40 -22.53
CA LYS A 231 -41.10 0.82 -21.70
C LYS A 231 -41.98 1.88 -22.39
N GLU A 232 -41.37 2.84 -23.08
CA GLU A 232 -42.10 3.83 -23.87
C GLU A 232 -42.87 3.18 -25.03
N LYS A 233 -42.22 2.29 -25.79
CA LYS A 233 -42.84 1.52 -26.88
C LYS A 233 -44.00 0.66 -26.37
N GLU A 234 -43.89 0.04 -25.20
CA GLU A 234 -44.98 -0.72 -24.58
C GLU A 234 -46.17 0.17 -24.18
N ARG A 235 -45.91 1.30 -23.52
CA ARG A 235 -46.94 2.28 -23.16
C ARG A 235 -47.68 2.81 -24.38
N GLU A 236 -47.00 3.02 -25.50
CA GLU A 236 -47.65 3.41 -26.76
C GLU A 236 -48.53 2.31 -27.35
N LYS A 237 -48.06 1.06 -27.33
CA LYS A 237 -48.86 -0.10 -27.78
C LYS A 237 -50.13 -0.22 -26.94
N GLU A 238 -50.03 -0.11 -25.61
CA GLU A 238 -51.19 -0.13 -24.71
C GLU A 238 -52.20 0.98 -25.01
N LYS A 239 -51.73 2.22 -25.22
CA LYS A 239 -52.59 3.35 -25.61
C LYS A 239 -53.31 3.09 -26.93
N LYS A 240 -52.62 2.53 -27.92
CA LYS A 240 -53.22 2.17 -29.23
C LYS A 240 -54.28 1.07 -29.09
N VAL A 241 -54.05 0.07 -28.25
CA VAL A 241 -55.04 -0.99 -27.95
C VAL A 241 -56.28 -0.41 -27.26
N LYS A 242 -56.10 0.42 -26.23
CA LYS A 242 -57.23 1.08 -25.52
C LYS A 242 -58.06 1.95 -26.45
N LYS A 243 -57.43 2.69 -27.38
CA LYS A 243 -58.12 3.55 -28.35
C LYS A 243 -58.93 2.75 -29.39
N LYS A 244 -58.46 1.56 -29.78
CA LYS A 244 -59.20 0.65 -30.67
C LYS A 244 -60.39 -0.05 -29.99
N ASN A 245 -60.33 -0.25 -28.67
CA ASN A 245 -61.41 -0.85 -27.88
C ASN A 245 -62.47 0.15 -27.39
N ILE A 246 -62.48 1.40 -27.87
CA ILE A 246 -63.56 2.36 -27.58
C ILE A 246 -64.85 1.87 -28.27
N PRO A 247 -65.95 1.60 -27.54
CA PRO A 247 -67.17 1.05 -28.14
C PRO A 247 -67.83 2.04 -29.11
N ARG A 248 -68.18 1.59 -30.31
CA ARG A 248 -68.88 2.33 -31.38
C ARG A 248 -70.32 2.80 -31.03
N ARG A 249 -70.72 2.84 -29.77
CA ARG A 249 -72.11 3.15 -29.35
C ARG A 249 -72.46 4.64 -29.28
N LEU A 250 -71.52 5.57 -29.53
CA LEU A 250 -71.77 7.01 -29.38
C LEU A 250 -71.99 7.78 -30.70
N CYS A 251 -72.07 7.13 -31.87
CA CYS A 251 -72.21 7.82 -33.17
C CYS A 251 -73.60 7.76 -33.83
N VAL A 252 -74.64 7.20 -33.18
CA VAL A 252 -75.97 7.00 -33.84
C VAL A 252 -77.08 7.92 -33.31
N LEU A 253 -76.84 8.84 -32.38
CA LEU A 253 -77.92 9.59 -31.69
C LEU A 253 -78.09 11.07 -32.06
N LEU A 254 -77.40 11.61 -33.07
CA LEU A 254 -77.52 13.05 -33.41
C LEU A 254 -78.06 13.39 -34.81
N VAL A 255 -78.51 12.42 -35.60
CA VAL A 255 -79.09 12.71 -36.92
C VAL A 255 -80.44 12.00 -37.06
N SER A 256 -81.49 12.57 -36.47
CA SER A 256 -82.91 12.44 -36.89
C SER A 256 -83.83 13.11 -35.85
N VAL A 257 -83.90 14.44 -35.85
CA VAL A 257 -85.06 15.15 -35.28
C VAL A 257 -85.92 15.57 -36.47
N PRO A 258 -87.15 15.06 -36.64
CA PRO A 258 -88.03 15.51 -37.69
C PRO A 258 -88.65 16.85 -37.31
N VAL A 259 -88.52 17.86 -38.16
CA VAL A 259 -89.34 19.07 -38.11
C VAL A 259 -90.49 18.91 -39.11
N ARG A 260 -91.67 19.27 -38.63
CA ARG A 260 -93.03 19.02 -39.12
C ARG A 260 -93.29 19.29 -40.59
#